data_AF-A0A957US76-F1
#
_entry.id   AF-A0A957US76-F1
#
_cell.length_a   1.000
_cell.length_b   1.000
_cell.length_c   1.000
_cell.angle_alpha   90.00
_cell.angle_beta   90.00
_cell.angle_gamma   90.00
#
_symmetry.space_group_name_H-M   'P 1'
#
loop_
_entity.id
_entity.type
_entity.pdbx_description
1 polymer ?
#
loop_
_entity_poly.entity_id
_entity_poly.type
_entity_poly.pdbx_seq_one_letter_code
_entity_poly.pdbx_strand_id
1 'polypeptide(L)'
;MIVKDAQPNSDQAFGFRLTGAQVNQDFTLVDDGSATNTQTVADLPVGQYQALEFFLNTWTLADISCNDANSTGNPGQRTATINLEAGETVTCTFVNTPAPTATPTNTATNTPTDTATPTATNTPTNTAVPPTNTPTATATPASGTLI
;
A
#
# COMPACT_ATOMS: atom_id res chain seq x y z
N MET A 1 27.72 4.26 -11.30
CA MET A 1 26.94 5.37 -10.73
C MET A 1 25.56 4.86 -10.36
N ILE A 2 25.07 5.21 -9.18
CA ILE A 2 23.69 4.95 -8.75
C ILE A 2 22.95 6.28 -8.82
N VAL A 3 21.77 6.27 -9.44
CA VAL A 3 20.91 7.44 -9.63
C VAL A 3 19.55 7.15 -9.00
N LYS A 4 19.03 8.13 -8.26
CA LYS A 4 17.69 8.12 -7.71
C LYS A 4 16.80 9.02 -8.56
N ASP A 5 15.64 8.52 -8.94
CA ASP A 5 14.57 9.28 -9.62
C ASP A 5 13.27 9.12 -8.82
N ALA A 6 12.92 10.10 -8.00
CA ALA A 6 11.65 10.13 -7.30
C ALA A 6 10.62 10.85 -8.17
N GLN A 7 9.49 10.20 -8.42
CA GLN A 7 8.43 10.75 -9.26
C GLN A 7 7.14 10.88 -8.47
N PRO A 8 6.74 12.10 -8.04
CA PRO A 8 7.43 13.39 -8.26
C PRO A 8 8.68 13.57 -7.37
N ASN A 9 9.52 14.54 -7.70
CA ASN A 9 10.66 14.92 -6.85
C ASN A 9 10.20 15.26 -5.42
N SER A 10 10.99 14.89 -4.43
CA SER A 10 10.68 15.01 -3.01
C SER A 10 11.95 15.01 -2.15
N ASP A 11 11.87 15.68 -0.99
CA ASP A 11 12.91 15.66 0.05
C ASP A 11 13.08 14.29 0.75
N GLN A 12 12.36 13.25 0.31
CA GLN A 12 12.53 11.89 0.81
C GLN A 12 13.93 11.37 0.50
N ALA A 13 14.66 10.97 1.56
CA ALA A 13 15.94 10.28 1.43
C ALA A 13 15.75 8.77 1.26
N PHE A 14 16.36 8.20 0.23
CA PHE A 14 16.34 6.76 -0.05
C PHE A 14 17.70 6.17 0.32
N GLY A 15 17.71 5.07 1.07
CA GLY A 15 18.92 4.38 1.48
C GLY A 15 19.42 3.43 0.40
N PHE A 16 20.73 3.38 0.20
CA PHE A 16 21.37 2.47 -0.75
C PHE A 16 22.52 1.75 -0.08
N ARG A 17 22.66 0.45 -0.38
CA ARG A 17 23.79 -0.37 0.00
C ARG A 17 24.43 -0.89 -1.26
N LEU A 18 25.68 -0.48 -1.52
CA LEU A 18 26.48 -1.01 -2.62
C LEU A 18 27.45 -2.05 -2.06
N THR A 19 27.37 -3.27 -2.59
CA THR A 19 28.22 -4.40 -2.21
C THR A 19 28.93 -5.00 -3.42
N GLY A 20 30.12 -5.54 -3.22
CA GLY A 20 30.94 -6.21 -4.24
C GLY A 20 32.38 -6.40 -3.76
N ALA A 21 33.27 -6.87 -4.63
CA ALA A 21 34.60 -7.36 -4.26
C ALA A 21 35.38 -6.51 -3.24
N GLN A 22 35.34 -5.18 -3.37
CA GLN A 22 36.04 -4.23 -2.48
C GLN A 22 35.11 -3.14 -1.92
N VAL A 23 33.80 -3.33 -2.04
CA VAL A 23 32.81 -2.30 -1.67
C VAL A 23 31.78 -2.91 -0.73
N ASN A 24 31.54 -2.22 0.37
CA ASN A 24 30.40 -2.47 1.26
C ASN A 24 30.05 -1.14 1.93
N GLN A 25 29.34 -0.29 1.19
CA GLN A 25 29.07 1.09 1.61
C GLN A 25 27.57 1.37 1.60
N ASP A 26 27.14 2.06 2.65
CA ASP A 26 25.80 2.61 2.75
C ASP A 26 25.84 4.12 2.49
N PHE A 27 24.88 4.63 1.74
CA PHE A 27 24.69 6.05 1.49
C PHE A 27 23.21 6.36 1.27
N THR A 28 22.86 7.64 1.23
CA THR A 28 21.49 8.10 0.98
C THR A 28 21.46 9.05 -0.19
N LEU A 29 20.44 8.92 -1.05
CA LEU A 29 20.18 9.84 -2.15
C LEU A 29 18.82 10.51 -1.96
N VAL A 30 18.72 11.78 -2.33
CA VAL A 30 17.48 12.56 -2.34
C VAL A 30 17.27 13.06 -3.76
N ASP A 31 16.05 12.94 -4.28
CA ASP A 31 15.69 13.54 -5.55
C ASP A 31 14.67 14.66 -5.34
N ASP A 32 15.16 15.80 -4.87
CA ASP A 32 14.42 17.04 -4.60
C ASP A 32 14.55 18.06 -5.76
N GLY A 33 15.07 17.62 -6.91
CA GLY A 33 15.41 18.48 -8.05
C GLY A 33 16.81 19.10 -7.98
N SER A 34 17.61 18.74 -6.97
CA SER A 34 19.04 19.04 -6.91
C SER A 34 19.91 17.91 -7.49
N ALA A 35 21.23 18.09 -7.48
CA ALA A 35 22.20 17.09 -7.93
C ALA A 35 22.57 16.04 -6.86
N THR A 36 21.85 16.01 -5.73
CA THR A 36 22.11 15.05 -4.62
C THR A 36 21.49 13.67 -4.84
N ASN A 37 20.89 13.45 -6.01
CA ASN A 37 20.24 12.22 -6.41
C ASN A 37 21.19 11.19 -7.03
N THR A 38 22.51 11.38 -6.93
CA THR A 38 23.50 10.45 -7.52
C THR A 38 24.64 10.11 -6.56
N GLN A 39 25.17 8.89 -6.69
CA GLN A 39 26.42 8.46 -6.08
C GLN A 39 27.30 7.75 -7.11
N THR A 40 28.53 8.22 -7.24
CA THR A 40 29.56 7.55 -8.05
C THR A 40 30.61 6.92 -7.14
N VAL A 41 30.99 5.68 -7.43
CA VAL A 41 32.13 5.00 -6.83
C VAL A 41 33.06 4.65 -7.98
N ALA A 42 34.26 5.23 -7.98
CA ALA A 42 35.25 5.10 -9.04
C ALA A 42 36.30 4.03 -8.70
N ASP A 43 37.17 3.73 -9.68
CA ASP A 43 38.34 2.87 -9.52
C ASP A 43 38.02 1.47 -8.95
N LEU A 44 36.85 0.94 -9.31
CA LEU A 44 36.43 -0.39 -8.94
C LEU A 44 37.06 -1.44 -9.86
N PRO A 45 37.55 -2.57 -9.33
CA PRO A 45 37.97 -3.68 -10.17
C PRO A 45 36.79 -4.23 -10.97
N VAL A 46 37.09 -4.92 -12.08
CA VAL A 46 36.07 -5.64 -12.83
C VAL A 46 35.39 -6.70 -11.95
N GLY A 47 34.10 -6.92 -12.17
CA GLY A 47 33.35 -7.93 -11.41
C GLY A 47 31.90 -7.57 -11.19
N GLN A 48 31.23 -8.38 -10.37
CA GLN A 48 29.82 -8.20 -10.05
C GLN A 48 29.63 -7.39 -8.77
N TYR A 49 28.70 -6.44 -8.83
CA TYR A 49 28.27 -5.60 -7.72
C TYR A 49 26.75 -5.68 -7.55
N GLN A 50 26.28 -5.38 -6.34
CA GLN A 50 24.85 -5.26 -6.04
C GLN A 50 24.56 -3.93 -5.36
N ALA A 51 23.63 -3.16 -5.93
CA ALA A 51 23.06 -1.98 -5.30
C ALA A 51 21.65 -2.31 -4.81
N LEU A 52 21.45 -2.33 -3.50
CA LEU A 52 20.16 -2.55 -2.85
C LEU A 52 19.58 -1.21 -2.38
N GLU A 53 18.34 -0.89 -2.76
CA GLU A 53 17.59 0.25 -2.22
C GLU A 53 16.76 -0.16 -1.00
N PHE A 54 16.75 0.68 0.04
CA PHE A 54 15.96 0.53 1.25
C PHE A 54 15.47 1.88 1.79
N PHE A 55 14.74 1.87 2.92
CA PHE A 55 14.08 3.04 3.50
C PHE A 55 13.07 3.75 2.57
N LEU A 56 12.12 2.98 2.03
CA LEU A 56 11.13 3.50 1.09
C LEU A 56 10.00 4.33 1.74
N ASN A 57 9.75 4.20 3.04
CA ASN A 57 8.63 4.87 3.73
C ASN A 57 7.30 4.70 2.98
N THR A 58 6.67 5.81 2.56
CA THR A 58 5.41 5.85 1.80
C THR A 58 5.63 5.78 0.29
N TRP A 59 6.77 5.27 -0.17
CA TRP A 59 7.12 5.10 -1.57
C TRP A 59 7.23 3.62 -1.95
N THR A 60 7.11 3.35 -3.24
CA THR A 60 7.35 2.04 -3.83
C THR A 60 8.40 2.19 -4.92
N LEU A 61 9.33 1.24 -5.00
CA LEU A 61 10.28 1.17 -6.11
C LEU A 61 9.56 0.60 -7.33
N ALA A 62 9.37 1.43 -8.35
CA ALA A 62 8.63 1.12 -9.55
C ALA A 62 9.53 0.45 -10.61
N ASP A 63 10.77 0.94 -10.75
CA ASP A 63 11.70 0.43 -11.77
C ASP A 63 13.17 0.53 -11.34
N ILE A 64 13.99 -0.35 -11.92
CA ILE A 64 15.45 -0.30 -11.86
C ILE A 64 15.98 -0.57 -13.26
N SER A 65 16.68 0.40 -13.85
CA SER A 65 17.28 0.26 -15.19
C SER A 65 18.76 0.61 -15.15
N CYS A 66 19.59 -0.25 -15.74
CA CYS A 66 21.02 0.00 -15.91
C CYS A 66 21.36 0.25 -17.38
N ASN A 67 22.26 1.17 -17.68
CA ASN A 67 22.70 1.50 -19.05
C ASN A 67 23.72 0.50 -19.62
N ASP A 68 23.64 -0.76 -19.20
CA ASP A 68 24.59 -1.81 -19.55
C ASP A 68 23.80 -3.09 -19.85
N ALA A 69 24.13 -3.74 -20.96
CA ALA A 69 23.36 -4.82 -21.57
C ALA A 69 23.42 -6.12 -20.77
N ASN A 70 24.49 -6.34 -20.01
CA ASN A 70 24.65 -7.53 -19.18
C ASN A 70 24.33 -7.26 -17.70
N SER A 71 24.07 -6.02 -17.30
CA SER A 71 23.55 -5.65 -15.97
C SER A 71 22.02 -5.74 -15.93
N THR A 72 21.47 -5.93 -14.72
CA THR A 72 20.02 -6.13 -14.55
C THR A 72 19.49 -5.39 -13.33
N GLY A 73 18.20 -5.03 -13.39
CA GLY A 73 17.44 -4.47 -12.28
C GLY A 73 16.29 -5.38 -11.88
N ASN A 74 16.07 -5.54 -10.58
CA ASN A 74 14.93 -6.26 -10.03
C ASN A 74 14.19 -5.40 -8.98
N PRO A 75 13.14 -4.67 -9.37
CA PRO A 75 12.36 -3.84 -8.46
C PRO A 75 11.74 -4.62 -7.30
N GLY A 76 11.32 -5.88 -7.53
CA GLY A 76 10.72 -6.73 -6.50
C GLY A 76 11.71 -7.13 -5.38
N GLN A 77 12.99 -7.21 -5.71
CA GLN A 77 14.07 -7.43 -4.73
C GLN A 77 14.74 -6.13 -4.29
N ARG A 78 14.44 -5.01 -4.96
CA ARG A 78 15.07 -3.70 -4.79
C ARG A 78 16.55 -3.68 -5.10
N THR A 79 16.99 -4.56 -6.01
CA THR A 79 18.41 -4.78 -6.28
C THR A 79 18.73 -4.56 -7.75
N ALA A 80 19.77 -3.77 -8.04
CA ALA A 80 20.48 -3.79 -9.30
C ALA A 80 21.68 -4.75 -9.18
N THR A 81 21.82 -5.69 -10.12
CA THR A 81 23.02 -6.52 -10.29
C THR A 81 23.84 -5.93 -11.43
N ILE A 82 25.03 -5.45 -11.09
CA ILE A 82 25.91 -4.69 -11.99
C ILE A 82 27.10 -5.58 -12.36
N ASN A 83 27.28 -5.85 -13.64
CA ASN A 83 28.45 -6.56 -14.15
C ASN A 83 29.43 -5.54 -14.74
N LEU A 84 30.38 -5.08 -13.93
CA LEU A 84 31.30 -4.03 -14.33
C LEU A 84 32.46 -4.59 -15.17
N GLU A 85 32.58 -4.11 -16.40
CA GLU A 85 33.68 -4.43 -17.31
C GLU A 85 34.82 -3.39 -17.25
N ALA A 86 35.97 -3.73 -17.83
CA ALA A 86 37.17 -2.90 -17.74
C ALA A 86 36.99 -1.58 -18.51
N GLY A 87 37.17 -0.46 -17.81
CA GLY A 87 37.09 0.89 -18.40
C GLY A 87 35.67 1.39 -18.66
N GLU A 88 34.65 0.67 -18.21
CA GLU A 88 33.25 1.08 -18.33
C GLU A 88 32.79 1.92 -17.13
N THR A 89 31.73 2.70 -17.32
CA THR A 89 30.91 3.25 -16.23
C THR A 89 29.47 2.79 -16.38
N VAL A 90 29.06 1.84 -15.54
CA VAL A 90 27.66 1.42 -15.44
C VAL A 90 26.88 2.38 -14.56
N THR A 91 25.73 2.83 -15.04
CA THR A 91 24.78 3.72 -14.39
C THR A 91 23.46 3.00 -14.22
N CYS A 92 22.99 2.85 -12.97
CA CYS A 92 21.69 2.29 -12.66
C CYS A 92 20.78 3.34 -12.02
N THR A 93 19.58 3.51 -12.57
CA THR A 93 18.55 4.44 -12.09
C THR A 93 17.46 3.68 -11.37
N PHE A 94 17.13 4.14 -10.15
CA PHE A 94 16.08 3.61 -9.28
C PHE A 94 14.90 4.58 -9.25
N VAL A 95 13.78 4.19 -9.84
CA VAL A 95 12.58 5.02 -9.99
C VAL A 95 11.57 4.69 -8.91
N ASN A 96 11.22 5.66 -8.06
CA ASN A 96 10.24 5.45 -6.99
C ASN A 96 9.04 6.36 -7.18
N THR A 97 7.86 5.83 -6.91
CA THR A 97 6.59 6.58 -6.90
C THR A 97 5.94 6.48 -5.52
N PRO A 98 5.04 7.41 -5.14
CA PRO A 98 4.25 7.26 -3.93
C PRO A 98 3.53 5.92 -3.91
N ALA A 99 3.54 5.25 -2.76
CA ALA A 99 2.78 4.03 -2.56
C ALA A 99 1.28 4.34 -2.74
N PRO A 100 0.50 3.45 -3.37
CA PRO A 100 -0.93 3.65 -3.50
C PRO A 100 -1.56 3.78 -2.12
N THR A 101 -2.31 4.85 -1.88
CA THR A 101 -3.10 4.99 -0.66
C THR A 101 -4.16 3.89 -0.66
N ALA A 102 -4.23 3.11 0.42
CA ALA A 102 -5.33 2.17 0.61
C ALA A 102 -6.65 2.95 0.47
N THR A 103 -7.47 2.57 -0.52
CA THR A 103 -8.83 3.09 -0.59
C THR A 103 -9.55 2.59 0.66
N PRO A 104 -10.24 3.45 1.45
CA PRO A 104 -11.03 2.96 2.56
C PRO A 104 -12.11 2.04 2.00
N THR A 105 -11.94 0.74 2.19
CA THR A 105 -13.02 -0.21 1.92
C THR A 105 -14.09 0.07 2.96
N ASN A 106 -15.30 0.46 2.54
CA ASN A 106 -16.47 0.46 3.41
C ASN A 106 -16.74 -1.00 3.79
N THR A 107 -16.09 -1.49 4.84
CA THR A 107 -16.51 -2.71 5.51
C THR A 107 -17.86 -2.40 6.13
N ALA A 108 -18.95 -2.89 5.55
CA ALA A 108 -20.26 -2.80 6.17
C ALA A 108 -20.21 -3.53 7.52
N THR A 109 -20.08 -2.78 8.61
CA THR A 109 -20.21 -3.32 9.98
C THR A 109 -21.68 -3.63 10.21
N ASN A 110 -22.11 -4.84 9.84
CA ASN A 110 -23.38 -5.39 10.32
C ASN A 110 -23.20 -5.85 11.77
N THR A 111 -23.13 -4.92 12.72
CA THR A 111 -23.36 -5.23 14.13
C THR A 111 -24.10 -4.08 14.80
N PRO A 112 -25.45 -4.10 14.86
CA PRO A 112 -26.13 -3.37 15.91
C PRO A 112 -25.80 -4.04 17.25
N THR A 113 -24.93 -3.42 18.04
CA THR A 113 -24.71 -3.82 19.44
C THR A 113 -25.89 -3.29 20.26
N ASP A 114 -26.83 -4.15 20.59
CA ASP A 114 -27.87 -3.83 21.56
C ASP A 114 -27.21 -3.71 22.95
N THR A 115 -27.10 -2.48 23.44
CA THR A 115 -26.55 -2.21 24.77
C THR A 115 -27.66 -2.42 25.78
N ALA A 116 -27.67 -3.58 26.44
CA ALA A 116 -28.59 -3.85 27.54
C ALA A 116 -28.33 -2.88 28.69
N THR A 117 -29.32 -2.04 29.01
CA THR A 117 -29.34 -1.18 30.20
C THR A 117 -29.82 -2.01 31.41
N PRO A 118 -29.09 -2.08 32.54
CA PRO A 118 -29.53 -2.87 33.68
C PRO A 118 -30.59 -2.17 34.55
N THR A 119 -31.69 -2.90 34.74
CA THR A 119 -32.53 -3.02 35.95
C THR A 119 -33.55 -1.92 36.28
N ALA A 120 -34.83 -2.24 36.00
CA ALA A 120 -35.96 -1.73 36.76
C ALA A 120 -36.31 -2.72 37.89
N THR A 121 -36.36 -2.23 39.13
CA THR A 121 -36.96 -2.96 40.26
C THR A 121 -38.17 -2.16 40.73
N ASN A 122 -39.37 -2.75 40.65
CA ASN A 122 -40.38 -2.76 41.71
C ASN A 122 -41.60 -3.61 41.27
N THR A 123 -41.68 -4.80 41.90
CA THR A 123 -42.85 -5.48 42.49
C THR A 123 -44.14 -5.71 41.67
N PRO A 124 -44.61 -6.98 41.52
CA PRO A 124 -45.82 -7.31 40.79
C PRO A 124 -47.08 -7.22 41.67
N THR A 125 -48.15 -6.64 41.13
CA THR A 125 -49.53 -6.95 41.56
C THR A 125 -50.40 -7.13 40.31
N ASN A 126 -50.90 -8.35 40.13
CA ASN A 126 -51.80 -8.75 39.06
C ASN A 126 -53.26 -8.47 39.49
N THR A 127 -53.95 -7.59 38.77
CA THR A 127 -55.42 -7.61 38.70
C THR A 127 -55.83 -7.57 37.23
N ALA A 128 -56.42 -8.67 36.77
CA ALA A 128 -56.85 -8.85 35.38
C ALA A 128 -58.12 -8.05 35.06
N VAL A 129 -58.12 -7.35 33.91
CA VAL A 129 -59.34 -6.99 33.16
C VAL A 129 -59.09 -7.31 31.68
N PRO A 130 -59.95 -8.13 31.03
CA PRO A 130 -59.71 -8.66 29.68
C PRO A 130 -60.01 -7.63 28.58
N PRO A 131 -59.15 -7.47 27.55
CA PRO A 131 -59.55 -6.80 26.31
C PRO A 131 -60.30 -7.78 25.39
N THR A 132 -61.55 -7.44 25.07
CA THR A 132 -62.40 -8.12 24.08
C THR A 132 -61.81 -7.96 22.67
N ASN A 133 -61.38 -9.07 22.07
CA ASN A 133 -61.06 -9.14 20.64
C ASN A 133 -62.36 -9.37 19.85
N THR A 134 -62.76 -8.41 19.01
CA THR A 134 -63.69 -8.67 17.92
C THR A 134 -62.91 -8.59 16.59
N PRO A 135 -62.71 -9.71 15.87
CA PRO A 135 -62.04 -9.71 14.58
C PRO A 135 -63.00 -9.28 13.45
N THR A 136 -62.58 -8.30 12.65
CA THR A 136 -63.21 -8.03 11.35
C THR A 136 -62.50 -8.85 10.28
N ALA A 137 -63.21 -9.82 9.70
CA ALA A 137 -62.75 -10.59 8.54
C ALA A 137 -63.62 -10.31 7.32
N THR A 138 -62.92 -10.17 6.19
CA THR A 138 -63.33 -9.76 4.84
C THR A 138 -63.89 -10.93 4.00
N ALA A 139 -64.84 -10.67 3.09
CA ALA A 139 -65.01 -11.40 1.81
C ALA A 139 -65.80 -10.51 0.81
N THR A 140 -65.18 -9.93 -0.23
CA THR A 140 -65.01 -10.41 -1.64
C THR A 140 -66.30 -10.32 -2.51
N PRO A 141 -66.26 -9.73 -3.73
CA PRO A 141 -67.45 -9.41 -4.54
C PRO A 141 -67.85 -10.53 -5.51
N ALA A 142 -69.12 -10.57 -5.93
CA ALA A 142 -69.57 -11.30 -7.13
C ALA A 142 -70.80 -10.66 -7.81
N SER A 143 -70.58 -10.26 -9.07
CA SER A 143 -71.40 -10.20 -10.29
C SER A 143 -72.94 -10.13 -10.29
N GLY A 144 -73.47 -9.34 -11.24
CA GLY A 144 -74.89 -9.30 -11.69
C GLY A 144 -75.39 -10.62 -12.30
N THR A 145 -76.65 -10.77 -12.72
CA THR A 145 -77.56 -9.87 -13.48
C THR A 145 -79.01 -10.43 -13.46
N LEU A 146 -79.96 -9.60 -13.94
CA LEU A 146 -81.28 -9.86 -14.57
C LEU A 146 -82.52 -9.66 -13.70
N ILE A 147 -83.27 -8.59 -13.97
CA ILE A 147 -84.43 -8.59 -14.88
C ILE A 147 -84.44 -7.32 -15.72
#